data_AF-A0A3M1YG92-F1
#
_entry.id   AF-A0A3M1YG92-F1
#
_cell.length_a   1.000
_cell.length_b   1.000
_cell.length_c   1.000
_cell.angle_alpha   90.00
_cell.angle_beta   90.00
_cell.angle_gamma   90.00
#
_symmetry.space_group_name_H-M   'P 1'
#
loop_
_entity.id
_entity.type
_entity.pdbx_description
1 polymer ?
#
loop_
_entity_poly.entity_id
_entity_poly.type
_entity_poly.pdbx_seq_one_letter_code
_entity_poly.pdbx_strand_id
1 'polypeptide(L)'
;KDRNIKDLYRRLARMYHPDMADNEADRQHRNRLMAMINEAYAQQDFDALQALAETTQDISQSDDIQLPLNVLKMRKLQQYSADLAVRIMDLKAQHTELMHSPMMTLKIQWKLARIKGRDLLQEMFHDFQTEYETLLKKLDTLRNAID
;
A
#
# COMPACT_ATOMS: atom_id res chain seq x y z
N LYS A 1 -11.48 -18.09 -24.35
CA LYS A 1 -12.81 -17.44 -24.28
C LYS A 1 -12.57 -16.04 -23.78
N ASP A 2 -12.68 -15.05 -24.66
CA ASP A 2 -12.48 -13.65 -24.29
C ASP A 2 -13.46 -13.28 -23.17
N ARG A 3 -12.92 -12.95 -22.00
CA ARG A 3 -13.69 -12.54 -20.82
C ARG A 3 -14.26 -11.16 -21.09
N ASN A 4 -15.43 -11.09 -21.72
CA ASN A 4 -16.03 -9.80 -22.06
C ASN A 4 -16.67 -9.17 -20.82
N ILE A 5 -15.87 -8.36 -20.11
CA ILE A 5 -16.30 -7.61 -18.93
C ILE A 5 -17.52 -6.72 -19.23
N LYS A 6 -17.66 -6.21 -20.46
CA LYS A 6 -18.80 -5.39 -20.88
C LYS A 6 -20.10 -6.18 -20.93
N ASP A 7 -20.03 -7.44 -21.37
CA ASP A 7 -21.22 -8.30 -21.45
C ASP A 7 -21.69 -8.70 -20.05
N LEU A 8 -20.74 -9.01 -19.16
CA LEU A 8 -21.02 -9.33 -17.77
C LEU A 8 -21.61 -8.14 -17.02
N TYR A 9 -21.01 -6.96 -17.19
CA TYR A 9 -21.55 -5.70 -16.67
C TYR A 9 -22.97 -5.44 -17.17
N ARG A 10 -23.22 -5.53 -18.48
CA ARG A 10 -24.56 -5.30 -19.05
C ARG A 10 -25.60 -6.27 -18.50
N ARG A 11 -25.23 -7.52 -18.25
CA ARG A 11 -26.12 -8.52 -17.65
C ARG A 11 -26.49 -8.16 -16.22
N LEU A 12 -25.49 -7.85 -15.38
CA LEU A 12 -25.71 -7.42 -14.00
C LEU A 12 -26.49 -6.10 -13.93
N ALA A 13 -26.18 -5.16 -14.83
CA ALA A 13 -26.85 -3.86 -14.94
C ALA A 13 -28.35 -4.00 -15.24
N ARG A 14 -28.74 -4.99 -16.05
CA ARG A 14 -30.15 -5.26 -16.34
C ARG A 14 -30.89 -5.89 -15.16
N MET A 15 -30.22 -6.71 -14.35
CA MET A 15 -30.86 -7.42 -13.24
C MET A 15 -31.06 -6.54 -12.01
N TYR A 16 -30.07 -5.72 -11.69
CA TYR A 16 -30.05 -4.94 -10.44
C TYR A 16 -30.49 -3.48 -10.64
N HIS A 17 -31.05 -3.12 -11.80
CA HIS A 17 -31.38 -1.72 -12.11
C HIS A 17 -32.37 -1.16 -11.09
N PRO A 18 -32.16 0.06 -10.56
CA PRO A 18 -33.06 0.66 -9.58
C PRO A 18 -34.47 0.91 -10.14
N ASP A 19 -34.62 0.97 -11.47
CA ASP A 19 -35.92 1.12 -12.12
C ASP A 19 -36.81 -0.14 -12.01
N MET A 20 -36.23 -1.29 -11.67
CA MET A 20 -36.96 -2.54 -11.43
C MET A 20 -37.35 -2.72 -9.95
N ALA A 21 -37.31 -1.65 -9.13
CA ALA A 21 -37.61 -1.72 -7.72
C ALA A 21 -39.11 -1.64 -7.42
N ASP A 22 -39.60 -2.51 -6.53
CA ASP A 22 -41.00 -2.55 -6.12
C ASP A 22 -41.35 -1.50 -5.04
N ASN A 23 -40.37 -1.12 -4.23
CA ASN A 23 -40.54 -0.13 -3.16
C ASN A 23 -39.26 0.71 -2.96
N GLU A 24 -39.37 1.77 -2.16
CA GLU A 24 -38.26 2.71 -1.95
C GLU A 24 -37.06 2.08 -1.22
N ALA A 25 -37.30 1.12 -0.32
CA ALA A 25 -36.22 0.40 0.37
C ALA A 25 -35.43 -0.50 -0.60
N ASP A 26 -36.13 -1.19 -1.51
CA ASP A 26 -35.54 -2.00 -2.57
C ASP A 26 -34.79 -1.12 -3.58
N ARG A 27 -35.36 0.04 -3.93
CA ARG A 27 -34.68 1.03 -4.79
C ARG A 27 -33.37 1.49 -4.18
N GLN A 28 -33.33 1.82 -2.89
CA GLN A 28 -32.10 2.19 -2.20
C GLN A 28 -31.07 1.04 -2.19
N HIS A 29 -31.51 -0.20 -1.99
CA HIS A 29 -30.63 -1.35 -1.96
C HIS A 29 -30.04 -1.67 -3.35
N ARG A 30 -30.87 -1.65 -4.39
CA ARG A 30 -30.46 -1.77 -5.80
C ARG A 30 -29.53 -0.64 -6.23
N ASN A 31 -29.79 0.59 -5.79
CA ASN A 31 -28.87 1.72 -6.01
C ASN A 31 -27.48 1.47 -5.43
N ARG A 32 -27.38 0.93 -4.21
CA ARG A 32 -26.08 0.59 -3.59
C ARG A 32 -25.36 -0.52 -4.36
N LEU A 33 -26.09 -1.56 -4.79
CA LEU A 33 -25.52 -2.62 -5.62
C LEU A 33 -25.03 -2.09 -6.97
N MET A 34 -25.80 -1.22 -7.62
CA MET A 34 -25.39 -0.60 -8.87
C MET A 34 -24.15 0.26 -8.73
N ALA A 35 -24.04 1.05 -7.66
CA ALA A 35 -22.84 1.81 -7.38
C ALA A 35 -21.61 0.88 -7.30
N MET A 36 -21.73 -0.27 -6.62
CA MET A 36 -20.64 -1.24 -6.52
C MET A 36 -20.34 -1.98 -7.83
N ILE A 37 -21.36 -2.32 -8.62
CA ILE A 37 -21.19 -2.93 -9.96
C ILE A 37 -20.46 -1.94 -10.90
N ASN A 38 -20.87 -0.67 -10.87
CA ASN A 38 -20.22 0.39 -11.64
C ASN A 38 -18.77 0.60 -11.22
N GLU A 39 -18.49 0.56 -9.91
CA GLU A 39 -17.13 0.67 -9.38
C GLU A 39 -16.25 -0.52 -9.80
N ALA A 40 -16.75 -1.75 -9.67
CA ALA A 40 -16.04 -2.95 -10.12
C ALA A 40 -15.75 -2.90 -11.64
N TYR A 41 -16.71 -2.43 -12.44
CA TYR A 41 -16.51 -2.24 -13.88
C TYR A 41 -15.47 -1.14 -14.18
N ALA A 42 -15.51 -0.01 -13.47
CA ALA A 42 -14.55 1.08 -13.63
C ALA A 42 -13.11 0.64 -13.28
N GLN A 43 -12.97 -0.24 -12.28
CA GLN A 43 -11.69 -0.84 -11.88
C GLN A 43 -11.27 -2.03 -12.76
N GLN A 44 -12.10 -2.41 -13.75
CA GLN A 44 -11.93 -3.62 -14.56
C GLN A 44 -11.80 -4.92 -13.72
N ASP A 45 -12.41 -4.96 -12.54
CA ASP A 45 -12.42 -6.14 -11.66
C ASP A 45 -13.43 -7.18 -12.18
N PHE A 46 -12.99 -7.94 -13.18
CA PHE A 46 -13.79 -8.99 -13.82
C PHE A 46 -14.26 -10.03 -12.80
N ASP A 47 -13.38 -10.40 -11.87
CA ASP A 47 -13.68 -11.46 -10.91
C ASP A 47 -14.72 -11.02 -9.88
N ALA A 48 -14.75 -9.73 -9.50
CA ALA A 48 -15.83 -9.18 -8.67
C ALA A 48 -17.19 -9.22 -9.38
N LEU A 49 -17.21 -8.87 -10.68
CA LEU A 49 -18.42 -9.00 -11.51
C LEU A 49 -18.81 -10.47 -11.71
N GLN A 50 -17.84 -11.38 -11.81
CA GLN A 50 -18.11 -12.81 -11.95
C GLN A 50 -18.70 -13.39 -10.67
N ALA A 51 -18.14 -13.07 -9.51
CA ALA A 51 -18.65 -13.52 -8.21
C ALA A 51 -20.10 -13.07 -8.00
N LEU A 52 -20.45 -11.84 -8.40
CA LEU A 52 -21.84 -11.37 -8.40
C LEU A 52 -22.76 -12.18 -9.31
N ALA A 53 -22.29 -12.51 -10.52
CA ALA A 53 -23.07 -13.28 -11.47
C ALA A 53 -23.30 -14.72 -10.98
N GLU A 54 -22.28 -15.35 -10.40
CA GLU A 54 -22.36 -16.70 -9.83
C GLU A 54 -23.32 -16.73 -8.63
N THR A 55 -23.21 -15.74 -7.73
CA THR A 55 -24.15 -15.61 -6.60
C THR A 55 -25.60 -15.52 -7.11
N THR A 56 -25.85 -14.87 -8.24
CA THR A 56 -27.21 -14.72 -8.78
C THR A 56 -27.74 -16.01 -9.42
N GLN A 57 -26.89 -16.87 -9.99
CA GLN A 57 -27.34 -18.12 -10.62
C GLN A 57 -27.92 -19.11 -9.59
N ASP A 58 -27.33 -19.16 -8.40
CA ASP A 58 -27.82 -19.99 -7.28
C ASP A 58 -29.09 -19.42 -6.62
N ILE A 59 -29.34 -18.12 -6.76
CA ILE A 59 -30.44 -17.36 -6.14
C ILE A 59 -31.74 -17.42 -6.96
N SER A 60 -31.81 -18.23 -8.02
CA SER A 60 -33.05 -18.48 -8.79
C SER A 60 -34.23 -19.04 -7.95
N GLN A 61 -34.08 -19.17 -6.62
CA GLN A 61 -35.11 -19.59 -5.66
C GLN A 61 -35.21 -18.73 -4.37
N SER A 62 -34.48 -17.61 -4.21
CA SER A 62 -34.58 -16.76 -3.01
C SER A 62 -34.44 -15.26 -3.31
N ASP A 63 -35.36 -14.42 -2.83
CA ASP A 63 -35.38 -12.96 -3.09
C ASP A 63 -34.31 -12.16 -2.31
N ASP A 64 -33.20 -12.78 -1.86
CA ASP A 64 -32.27 -12.13 -0.93
C ASP A 64 -31.13 -11.37 -1.63
N ILE A 65 -31.46 -10.16 -2.07
CA ILE A 65 -30.56 -9.20 -2.72
C ILE A 65 -29.41 -8.76 -1.78
N GLN A 66 -29.40 -9.11 -0.48
CA GLN A 66 -28.32 -8.75 0.45
C GLN A 66 -27.05 -9.61 0.29
N LEU A 67 -27.18 -10.85 -0.19
CA LEU A 67 -26.04 -11.76 -0.42
C LEU A 67 -25.00 -11.19 -1.40
N PRO A 68 -25.37 -10.70 -2.61
CA PRO A 68 -24.41 -10.12 -3.54
C PRO A 68 -23.63 -8.93 -2.97
N LEU A 69 -24.27 -8.10 -2.13
CA LEU A 69 -23.64 -6.96 -1.49
C LEU A 69 -22.53 -7.39 -0.51
N ASN A 70 -22.77 -8.45 0.25
CA ASN A 70 -21.82 -8.99 1.21
C ASN A 70 -20.61 -9.63 0.52
N VAL A 71 -20.81 -10.31 -0.61
CA VAL A 71 -19.73 -10.89 -1.43
C VAL A 71 -18.77 -9.81 -1.92
N LEU A 72 -19.29 -8.71 -2.49
CA LEU A 72 -18.46 -7.59 -2.93
C LEU A 72 -17.69 -6.93 -1.78
N LYS A 73 -18.37 -6.68 -0.65
CA LYS A 73 -17.73 -6.12 0.54
C LYS A 73 -16.60 -7.01 1.06
N MET A 74 -16.85 -8.32 1.16
CA MET A 74 -15.86 -9.30 1.61
C MET A 74 -14.63 -9.28 0.69
N ARG A 75 -14.83 -9.26 -0.63
CA ARG A 75 -13.73 -9.21 -1.60
C ARG A 75 -12.89 -7.94 -1.46
N LYS A 76 -13.53 -6.77 -1.32
CA LYS A 76 -12.82 -5.52 -1.06
C LYS A 76 -12.02 -5.58 0.24
N LEU A 77 -12.60 -6.13 1.31
CA LEU A 77 -11.90 -6.30 2.58
C LEU A 77 -10.71 -7.25 2.45
N GLN A 78 -10.83 -8.32 1.68
CA GLN A 78 -9.73 -9.23 1.38
C GLN A 78 -8.61 -8.53 0.61
N GLN A 79 -8.95 -7.75 -0.43
CA GLN A 79 -7.98 -6.93 -1.18
C GLN A 79 -7.25 -5.96 -0.25
N TYR A 80 -7.99 -5.17 0.53
CA TYR A 80 -7.37 -4.25 1.50
C TYR A 80 -6.49 -4.97 2.53
N SER A 81 -6.91 -6.14 3.01
CA SER A 81 -6.11 -6.92 3.96
C SER A 81 -4.79 -7.39 3.34
N ALA A 82 -4.81 -7.79 2.06
CA ALA A 82 -3.62 -8.22 1.34
C ALA A 82 -2.68 -7.02 1.10
N ASP A 83 -3.22 -5.88 0.66
CA ASP A 83 -2.45 -4.66 0.43
C ASP A 83 -1.81 -4.16 1.72
N LEU A 84 -2.56 -4.16 2.83
CA LEU A 84 -2.05 -3.78 4.14
C LEU A 84 -0.97 -4.76 4.62
N ALA A 85 -1.11 -6.06 4.36
CA ALA A 85 -0.10 -7.04 4.73
C ALA A 85 1.22 -6.78 3.99
N VAL A 86 1.17 -6.50 2.68
CA VAL A 86 2.35 -6.11 1.89
C VAL A 86 2.95 -4.82 2.45
N ARG A 87 2.12 -3.81 2.72
CA ARG A 87 2.61 -2.54 3.25
C ARG A 87 3.27 -2.68 4.62
N ILE A 88 2.74 -3.53 5.50
CA ILE A 88 3.34 -3.84 6.79
C ILE A 88 4.70 -4.53 6.60
N MET A 89 4.81 -5.44 5.65
CA MET A 89 6.07 -6.12 5.34
C MET A 89 7.13 -5.11 4.89
N ASP A 90 6.79 -4.20 3.97
CA ASP A 90 7.70 -3.15 3.50
C ASP A 90 8.13 -2.21 4.61
N LEU A 91 7.20 -1.77 5.45
CA LEU A 91 7.50 -0.90 6.59
C LEU A 91 8.38 -1.60 7.62
N LYS A 92 8.19 -2.90 7.86
CA LYS A 92 9.08 -3.69 8.71
C LYS A 92 10.47 -3.78 8.11
N ALA A 93 10.60 -4.01 6.81
CA ALA A 93 11.90 -4.04 6.14
C ALA A 93 12.63 -2.69 6.26
N GLN A 94 11.96 -1.58 5.95
CA GLN A 94 12.51 -0.22 6.10
C GLN A 94 12.90 0.09 7.55
N HIS A 95 12.08 -0.33 8.51
CA HIS A 95 12.40 -0.18 9.93
C HIS A 95 13.66 -0.98 10.30
N THR A 96 13.77 -2.23 9.85
CA THR A 96 14.99 -3.02 10.10
C THR A 96 16.20 -2.38 9.45
N GLU A 97 16.10 -1.88 8.23
CA GLU A 97 17.20 -1.18 7.55
C GLU A 97 17.64 0.06 8.34
N LEU A 98 16.69 0.90 8.78
CA LEU A 98 16.97 2.06 9.63
C LEU A 98 17.65 1.66 10.94
N MET A 99 17.22 0.56 11.58
CA MET A 99 17.82 0.09 12.84
C MET A 99 19.23 -0.46 12.67
N HIS A 100 19.58 -1.01 11.49
CA HIS A 100 20.95 -1.47 11.20
C HIS A 100 21.78 -0.43 10.45
N SER A 101 21.24 0.77 10.24
CA SER A 101 21.94 1.84 9.52
C SER A 101 23.12 2.39 10.33
N PRO A 102 24.14 2.95 9.65
CA PRO A 102 25.23 3.67 10.30
C PRO A 102 24.73 4.81 11.21
N MET A 103 23.60 5.43 10.85
CA MET A 103 22.99 6.50 11.65
C MET A 103 22.50 5.99 13.02
N MET A 104 21.91 4.80 13.06
CA MET A 104 21.50 4.19 14.34
C MET A 104 22.72 3.82 15.19
N THR A 105 23.76 3.27 14.58
CA THR A 105 25.04 3.01 15.25
C THR A 105 25.63 4.29 15.84
N LEU A 106 25.69 5.37 15.07
CA LEU A 106 26.17 6.68 15.52
C LEU A 106 25.32 7.23 16.66
N LYS A 107 23.99 7.11 16.57
CA LYS A 107 23.06 7.51 17.65
C LYS A 107 23.32 6.73 18.95
N ILE A 108 23.58 5.43 18.87
CA ILE A 108 23.91 4.59 20.04
C ILE A 108 25.24 5.04 20.63
N GLN A 109 26.28 5.21 19.81
CA GLN A 109 27.59 5.68 20.24
C GLN A 109 27.51 7.06 20.91
N TRP A 110 26.78 7.99 20.32
CA TRP A 110 26.56 9.33 20.86
C TRP A 110 25.85 9.28 22.22
N LYS A 111 24.79 8.48 22.36
CA LYS A 111 24.12 8.29 23.66
C LYS A 111 25.07 7.74 24.72
N LEU A 112 25.87 6.73 24.37
CA LEU A 112 26.84 6.13 25.30
C LEU A 112 27.94 7.13 25.71
N ALA A 113 28.44 7.93 24.78
CA ALA A 113 29.42 8.98 25.06
C ALA A 113 28.84 10.04 26.00
N ARG A 114 27.61 10.48 25.73
CA ARG A 114 26.92 11.48 26.56
C ARG A 114 26.70 11.01 28.00
N ILE A 115 26.36 9.73 28.20
CA ILE A 115 26.24 9.13 29.55
C ILE A 115 27.59 9.17 30.27
N LYS A 116 28.70 9.02 29.55
CA LYS A 116 30.07 9.12 30.07
C LYS A 116 30.57 10.57 30.20
N GLY A 117 29.72 11.58 29.97
CA GLY A 117 30.09 12.99 30.02
C GLY A 117 30.99 13.47 28.88
N ARG A 118 31.06 12.71 27.77
CA ARG A 118 31.86 13.04 26.59
C ARG A 118 31.00 13.60 25.48
N ASP A 119 31.59 14.48 24.67
CA ASP A 119 30.95 15.00 23.45
C ASP A 119 31.55 14.32 22.22
N LEU A 120 30.91 13.21 21.80
CA LEU A 120 31.36 12.42 20.66
C LEU A 120 31.40 13.23 19.35
N LEU A 121 30.47 14.16 19.15
CA LEU A 121 30.43 14.93 17.90
C LEU A 121 31.61 15.89 17.82
N GLN A 122 32.00 16.47 18.97
CA GLN A 122 33.18 17.32 19.05
C GLN A 122 34.48 16.51 18.84
N GLU A 123 34.56 15.30 19.40
CA GLU A 123 35.69 14.38 19.17
C GLU A 123 35.82 14.04 17.67
N MET A 124 34.73 13.58 17.06
CA MET A 124 34.70 13.26 15.63
C MET A 124 35.03 14.46 14.74
N PHE A 125 34.56 15.66 15.10
CA PHE A 125 34.90 16.89 14.38
C PHE A 125 36.41 17.15 14.41
N HIS A 126 37.03 17.00 15.57
CA HIS A 126 38.47 17.18 15.71
C HIS A 126 39.24 16.16 14.88
N ASP A 127 38.83 14.89 14.92
CA ASP A 127 39.42 13.82 14.11
C ASP A 127 39.35 14.15 12.61
N PHE A 128 38.17 14.54 12.10
CA PHE A 128 38.02 14.93 10.70
C PHE A 128 38.84 16.16 10.32
N GLN A 129 38.96 17.14 11.21
CA GLN A 129 39.78 18.32 10.96
C GLN A 129 41.26 17.95 10.84
N THR A 130 41.77 17.05 11.71
CA THR A 130 43.15 16.58 11.60
C THR A 130 43.38 15.81 10.30
N GLU A 131 42.45 14.92 9.91
CA GLU A 131 42.55 14.18 8.65
C GLU A 131 42.55 15.11 7.44
N TYR A 132 41.65 16.11 7.42
CA TYR A 132 41.60 17.15 6.39
C TYR A 132 42.93 17.90 6.27
N GLU A 133 43.51 18.34 7.39
CA GLU A 133 44.81 19.03 7.40
C GLU A 133 45.94 18.13 6.88
N THR A 134 45.93 16.83 7.21
CA THR A 134 46.94 15.90 6.69
C THR A 134 46.81 15.68 5.19
N LEU A 135 45.58 15.62 4.66
CA LEU A 135 45.32 15.48 3.23
C LEU A 135 45.75 16.73 2.46
N LEU A 136 45.49 17.93 3.01
CA LEU A 136 45.98 19.18 2.42
C LEU A 136 47.51 19.20 2.33
N LYS A 137 48.20 18.86 3.42
CA LYS A 137 49.68 18.77 3.42
C LYS A 137 50.19 17.80 2.36
N LYS A 138 49.55 16.63 2.22
CA LYS A 138 49.90 15.65 1.17
C LYS A 138 49.69 16.23 -0.22
N LEU A 139 48.57 16.92 -0.46
CA LEU A 139 48.28 17.55 -1.74
C LEU A 139 49.35 18.60 -2.08
N ASP A 140 49.73 19.45 -1.13
CA ASP A 140 50.78 20.45 -1.32
C ASP A 140 52.13 19.81 -1.64
N THR A 141 52.51 18.74 -0.95
CA THR A 141 53.76 18.02 -1.26
C THR A 141 53.77 17.42 -2.66
N LEU A 142 52.63 16.87 -3.12
CA LEU A 142 52.52 16.31 -4.47
C LEU A 142 52.55 17.41 -5.54
N ARG A 143 51.89 18.54 -5.28
CA ARG A 143 51.89 19.69 -6.18
C ARG A 143 53.31 20.24 -6.37
N ASN A 144 54.03 20.44 -5.27
CA ASN A 144 55.42 20.91 -5.28
C ASN A 144 56.42 19.90 -5.86
N ALA A 145 56.03 18.64 -6.08
CA ALA A 145 56.87 17.62 -6.71
C ALA A 145 56.64 17.50 -8.23
N ILE A 146 55.62 18.18 -8.77
CA ILE A 146 55.26 18.21 -10.19
C ILE A 146 55.75 19.51 -10.86
N ASP A 147 55.90 20.59 -10.08
CA ASP A 147 56.57 21.85 -10.48
C ASP A 147 58.10 21.73 -10.37
#